data_AF-A0A9E5BZJ6-F1
#
_entry.id   AF-A0A9E5BZJ6-F1
#
_cell.length_a   1.000
_cell.length_b   1.000
_cell.length_c   1.000
_cell.angle_alpha   90.00
_cell.angle_beta   90.00
_cell.angle_gamma   90.00
#
_symmetry.space_group_name_H-M   'P 1'
#
loop_
_entity.id
_entity.type
_entity.pdbx_description
1 polymer ?
#
loop_
_entity_poly.entity_id
_entity_poly.type
_entity_poly.pdbx_seq_one_letter_code
_entity_poly.pdbx_strand_id
1 'polypeptide(L)'
;MTTKERIDQLSEERSRLYRFAPASRRRDTELKQRVAEITDELNQLWDLRRRERIGRLDGIDLLVERSYARVYGDDYRDVVAPAAVEEEGQQIALVA
;
A
#
# COMPACT_ATOMS: atom_id res chain seq x y z
N MET A 1 -17.42 8.01 3.40
CA MET A 1 -17.13 8.04 1.96
C MET A 1 -15.65 7.79 1.78
N THR A 2 -15.25 6.76 1.04
CA THR A 2 -13.83 6.40 0.82
C THR A 2 -13.23 7.17 -0.35
N THR A 3 -11.88 7.29 -0.40
CA THR A 3 -11.15 7.90 -1.54
C THR A 3 -11.53 7.26 -2.88
N LYS A 4 -11.81 5.93 -2.88
CA LYS A 4 -12.27 5.20 -4.06
C LYS A 4 -13.67 5.63 -4.50
N GLU A 5 -14.62 5.68 -3.56
CA GLU A 5 -16.00 6.10 -3.85
C GLU A 5 -16.04 7.51 -4.44
N ARG A 6 -15.19 8.43 -3.96
CA ARG A 6 -15.11 9.80 -4.49
C ARG A 6 -14.56 9.84 -5.91
N ILE A 7 -13.50 9.08 -6.20
CA ILE A 7 -12.97 8.94 -7.56
C ILE A 7 -14.02 8.38 -8.51
N ASP A 8 -14.76 7.35 -8.10
CA ASP A 8 -15.78 6.70 -8.93
C ASP A 8 -16.93 7.71 -9.22
N GLN A 9 -17.39 8.46 -8.21
CA GLN A 9 -18.42 9.49 -8.36
C GLN A 9 -17.99 10.62 -9.31
N LEU A 10 -16.79 11.17 -9.13
CA LEU A 10 -16.27 12.26 -9.96
C LEU A 10 -16.04 11.83 -11.41
N SER A 11 -15.59 10.58 -11.62
CA SER A 11 -15.43 10.00 -12.94
C SER A 11 -16.78 9.89 -13.66
N GLU A 12 -17.84 9.51 -12.93
CA GLU A 12 -19.19 9.45 -13.46
C GLU A 12 -19.75 10.86 -13.76
N GLU A 13 -19.56 11.82 -12.86
CA GLU A 13 -19.96 13.23 -13.04
C GLU A 13 -19.30 13.83 -14.28
N ARG A 14 -17.98 13.65 -14.45
CA ARG A 14 -17.25 14.09 -15.64
C ARG A 14 -17.80 13.46 -16.92
N SER A 15 -18.10 12.16 -16.88
CA SER A 15 -18.65 11.42 -18.03
C SER A 15 -20.08 11.85 -18.37
N ARG A 16 -20.87 12.29 -17.38
CA ARG A 16 -22.18 12.90 -17.62
C ARG A 16 -22.03 14.28 -18.26
N LEU A 17 -21.11 15.12 -17.77
CA LEU A 17 -20.85 16.45 -18.34
C LEU A 17 -20.46 16.38 -19.83
N TYR A 18 -19.57 15.46 -20.21
CA TYR A 18 -19.22 15.27 -21.62
C TYR A 18 -20.39 14.80 -22.50
N ARG A 19 -21.32 14.01 -21.96
CA ARG A 19 -22.53 13.57 -22.69
C ARG A 19 -23.52 14.71 -22.94
N PHE A 20 -23.59 15.69 -22.03
CA PHE A 20 -24.51 16.83 -22.16
C PHE A 20 -23.91 18.05 -22.89
N ALA A 21 -22.59 18.08 -23.09
CA ALA A 21 -21.88 19.14 -23.80
C ALA A 21 -22.39 19.45 -25.23
N PRO A 22 -22.81 18.47 -26.07
CA PRO A 22 -23.27 18.77 -27.43
C PRO A 22 -24.54 19.63 -27.51
N ALA A 23 -25.32 19.75 -26.42
CA ALA A 23 -26.64 20.38 -26.43
C ALA A 23 -26.64 21.88 -26.13
N SER A 24 -25.52 22.51 -25.73
CA SER A 24 -25.54 23.90 -25.27
C SER A 24 -24.33 24.74 -25.72
N ARG A 25 -24.48 25.47 -26.84
CA ARG A 25 -23.47 26.44 -27.33
C ARG A 25 -23.22 27.65 -26.41
N ARG A 26 -24.07 27.90 -25.40
CA ARG A 26 -23.95 29.04 -24.46
C ARG A 26 -23.40 28.68 -23.07
N ARG A 27 -23.29 27.40 -22.71
CA ARG A 27 -22.78 26.92 -21.40
C ARG A 27 -21.38 26.32 -21.46
N ASP A 28 -20.67 26.51 -22.57
CA ASP A 28 -19.43 25.80 -22.86
C ASP A 28 -18.28 26.21 -21.92
N THR A 29 -18.24 27.47 -21.47
CA THR A 29 -17.21 27.97 -20.56
C THR A 29 -17.37 27.44 -19.14
N GLU A 30 -18.58 27.49 -18.58
CA GLU A 30 -18.88 26.95 -17.24
C GLU A 30 -18.69 25.43 -17.21
N LEU A 31 -19.08 24.74 -18.28
CA LEU A 31 -18.89 23.29 -18.41
C LEU A 31 -17.39 22.93 -18.47
N LYS A 32 -16.59 23.69 -19.24
CA LYS A 32 -15.13 23.50 -19.28
C LYS A 32 -14.49 23.75 -17.93
N GLN A 33 -14.90 24.80 -17.22
CA GLN A 33 -14.40 25.11 -15.88
C GLN A 33 -14.76 23.98 -14.91
N ARG A 34 -15.99 23.48 -14.93
CA ARG A 34 -16.41 22.36 -14.07
C ARG A 34 -15.64 21.07 -14.37
N VAL A 35 -15.39 20.78 -15.64
CA VAL A 35 -14.58 19.63 -16.04
C VAL A 35 -13.12 19.77 -15.59
N ALA A 36 -12.56 20.98 -15.62
CA ALA A 36 -11.22 21.26 -15.11
C ALA A 36 -11.15 21.02 -13.60
N GLU A 37 -12.10 21.58 -12.82
CA GLU A 37 -12.20 21.35 -11.37
C GLU A 37 -12.27 19.87 -11.00
N ILE A 38 -13.13 19.11 -11.70
CA ILE A 38 -13.26 17.67 -11.46
C ILE A 38 -11.96 16.93 -11.81
N THR A 39 -11.25 17.37 -12.84
CA THR A 39 -9.99 16.75 -13.26
C THR A 39 -8.88 17.00 -12.24
N ASP A 40 -8.79 18.21 -11.69
CA ASP A 40 -7.83 18.54 -10.63
C ASP A 40 -8.13 17.76 -9.34
N GLU A 41 -9.41 17.67 -8.95
CA GLU A 41 -9.82 16.87 -7.79
C GLU A 41 -9.50 15.38 -7.98
N LEU A 42 -9.75 14.83 -9.18
CA LEU A 42 -9.38 13.45 -9.52
C LEU A 42 -7.87 13.21 -9.42
N ASN A 43 -7.04 14.15 -9.91
CA ASN A 43 -5.59 14.03 -9.84
C ASN A 43 -5.11 13.96 -8.38
N GLN A 44 -5.62 14.86 -7.52
CA GLN A 44 -5.28 14.87 -6.10
C GLN A 44 -5.69 13.57 -5.39
N LEU A 45 -6.88 13.04 -5.68
CA LEU A 45 -7.36 11.79 -5.09
C LEU A 45 -6.58 10.57 -5.58
N TRP A 46 -6.16 10.54 -6.85
CA TRP A 46 -5.29 9.49 -7.37
C TRP A 46 -3.90 9.53 -6.74
N ASP A 47 -3.33 10.71 -6.52
CA ASP A 47 -2.05 10.87 -5.83
C ASP A 47 -2.13 10.51 -4.35
N LEU A 48 -3.22 10.85 -3.68
CA LEU A 48 -3.49 10.39 -2.31
C LEU A 48 -3.56 8.86 -2.27
N ARG A 49 -4.35 8.26 -3.16
CA ARG A 49 -4.50 6.80 -3.26
C ARG A 49 -3.19 6.09 -3.61
N ARG A 50 -2.33 6.70 -4.43
CA ARG A 50 -0.99 6.17 -4.75
C ARG A 50 -0.12 6.15 -3.49
N ARG A 51 -0.10 7.24 -2.71
CA ARG A 51 0.63 7.31 -1.43
C ARG A 51 0.11 6.31 -0.40
N GLU A 52 -1.21 6.17 -0.27
CA GLU A 52 -1.83 5.14 0.59
C GLU A 52 -1.48 3.70 0.18
N ARG A 53 -1.27 3.44 -1.12
CA ARG A 53 -0.84 2.12 -1.58
C ARG A 53 0.64 1.89 -1.29
N ILE A 54 1.49 2.88 -1.54
CA ILE A 54 2.93 2.80 -1.25
C ILE A 54 3.15 2.55 0.25
N GLY A 55 2.57 3.37 1.13
CA GLY A 55 2.72 3.16 2.58
C GLY A 55 2.16 1.83 3.09
N ARG A 56 1.17 1.25 2.40
CA ARG A 56 0.70 -0.11 2.69
C ARG A 56 1.69 -1.18 2.25
N LEU A 57 2.35 -1.02 1.11
CA LEU A 57 3.40 -1.92 0.65
C LEU A 57 4.60 -1.86 1.60
N ASP A 58 5.06 -0.64 1.93
CA ASP A 58 6.15 -0.44 2.90
C ASP A 58 5.81 -1.07 4.26
N GLY A 59 4.57 -0.91 4.72
CA GLY A 59 4.10 -1.54 5.95
C GLY A 59 4.05 -3.07 5.89
N ILE A 60 3.73 -3.65 4.73
CA ILE A 60 3.78 -5.11 4.52
C ILE A 60 5.22 -5.59 4.55
N ASP A 61 6.14 -4.90 3.86
CA ASP A 61 7.56 -5.27 3.84
C ASP A 61 8.14 -5.26 5.26
N LEU A 62 7.84 -4.24 6.06
CA LEU A 62 8.22 -4.19 7.48
C LEU A 62 7.65 -5.35 8.32
N LEU A 63 6.40 -5.76 8.05
CA LEU A 63 5.80 -6.92 8.73
C LEU A 63 6.49 -8.22 8.33
N VAL A 64 6.85 -8.36 7.05
CA VAL A 64 7.59 -9.51 6.53
C VAL A 64 8.99 -9.56 7.15
N GLU A 65 9.74 -8.45 7.12
CA GLU A 65 11.07 -8.34 7.74
C GLU A 65 11.01 -8.74 9.23
N ARG A 66 10.06 -8.20 9.98
CA ARG A 66 9.86 -8.55 11.39
C ARG A 66 9.52 -10.04 11.61
N SER A 67 8.75 -10.63 10.71
CA SER A 67 8.44 -12.06 10.76
C SER A 67 9.68 -12.91 10.48
N TYR A 68 10.50 -12.52 9.51
CA TYR A 68 11.77 -13.20 9.20
C TYR A 68 12.74 -13.09 10.38
N ALA A 69 12.89 -11.90 10.96
CA ALA A 69 13.70 -11.66 12.15
C ALA A 69 13.30 -12.54 13.34
N ARG A 70 12.00 -12.75 13.56
CA ARG A 70 11.53 -13.63 14.65
C ARG A 70 11.95 -15.10 14.44
N VAL A 71 11.99 -15.57 13.20
CA VAL A 71 12.25 -16.98 12.90
C VAL A 71 13.74 -17.25 12.76
N TYR A 72 14.48 -16.32 12.18
CA TYR A 72 15.86 -16.53 11.76
C TYR A 72 16.87 -15.61 12.47
N GLY A 73 16.40 -14.59 13.20
CA GLY A 73 17.25 -13.53 13.77
C GLY A 73 17.41 -12.34 12.82
N ASP A 74 17.90 -11.23 13.36
CA ASP A 74 18.02 -9.95 12.66
C ASP A 74 19.31 -9.87 11.80
N ASP A 75 20.31 -10.71 12.07
CA ASP A 75 21.57 -10.79 11.33
C ASP A 75 21.69 -12.13 10.59
N TYR A 76 22.32 -12.12 9.40
CA TYR A 76 22.71 -13.33 8.67
C TYR A 76 23.51 -14.32 9.56
N ARG A 77 24.29 -13.78 10.51
CA ARG A 77 25.06 -14.58 11.48
C ARG A 77 24.16 -15.37 12.44
N ASP A 78 22.95 -14.90 12.73
CA ASP A 78 21.99 -15.59 13.59
C ASP A 78 21.35 -16.79 12.88
N VAL A 79 21.17 -16.69 11.55
CA VAL A 79 20.61 -17.77 10.72
C VAL A 79 21.61 -18.89 10.45
N VAL A 80 22.89 -18.53 10.31
CA VAL A 80 23.96 -19.43 9.86
C VAL A 80 24.82 -19.94 11.02
N ALA A 81 24.68 -19.36 12.22
CA ALA A 81 25.30 -19.93 13.41
C ALA A 81 24.80 -21.37 13.59
N PRO A 82 25.70 -22.36 13.60
CA PRO A 82 25.29 -23.73 13.94
C PRO A 82 24.65 -23.70 15.32
N ALA A 83 23.52 -24.40 15.47
CA ALA A 83 22.83 -24.50 16.76
C ALA A 83 23.86 -24.82 17.84
N ALA A 84 23.91 -24.01 18.90
CA ALA A 84 24.81 -24.24 20.01
C ALA A 84 24.49 -25.63 20.57
N VAL A 85 25.37 -26.59 20.31
CA VAL A 85 25.26 -27.93 20.87
C VAL A 85 25.59 -27.76 22.34
N GLU A 86 24.57 -27.78 23.20
CA GLU A 86 24.79 -27.95 24.63
C GLU A 86 25.40 -29.34 24.82
N GLU A 87 26.71 -29.39 25.08
CA GLU A 87 27.37 -30.62 25.52
C GLU A 87 26.84 -30.97 26.91
N GLU A 88 25.76 -31.77 26.95
CA GLU A 88 25.37 -32.47 28.17
C GLU A 88 26.55 -33.37 28.58
N GLY A 89 27.20 -32.96 29.69
CA GLY A 89 28.36 -33.63 30.23
C GLY A 89 28.15 -35.14 30.40
N GLN A 90 29.00 -35.92 29.74
CA GLN A 90 29.15 -37.35 29.97
C GLN A 90 29.52 -37.61 31.44
N GLN A 91 28.52 -37.91 32.28
CA GLN A 91 28.72 -38.67 33.50
C GLN A 91 28.71 -40.15 33.15
N ILE A 92 29.88 -40.68 32.80
CA ILE A 92 30.09 -42.12 32.76
C ILE A 92 30.24 -42.57 34.22
N ALA A 93 29.16 -43.14 34.79
CA ALA A 93 29.23 -43.86 36.05
C ALA A 93 30.10 -45.11 35.84
N LEU A 94 31.34 -45.06 36.32
CA LEU A 94 32.20 -46.23 36.43
C LEU A 94 31.66 -47.10 37.57
N VAL A 95 30.98 -48.19 37.23
CA VAL A 95 30.64 -49.25 38.20
C VAL A 95 31.93 -50.01 38.53
N ALA A 96 32.38 -49.86 39.78
CA ALA A 96 33.43 -50.67 40.39
C ALA A 96 32.82 -51.84 41.17
#